data_AF-A0A7W9E032-F1
#
_entry.id   AF-A0A7W9E032-F1
#
_cell.length_a   1.000
_cell.length_b   1.000
_cell.length_c   1.000
_cell.angle_alpha   90.00
_cell.angle_beta   90.00
_cell.angle_gamma   90.00
#
_symmetry.space_group_name_H-M   'P 1'
#
loop_
_entity.id
_entity.type
_entity.pdbx_description
1 polymer ?
#
loop_
_entity_poly.entity_id
_entity_poly.type
_entity_poly.pdbx_seq_one_letter_code
_entity_poly.pdbx_strand_id
1 'polypeptide(L)'
;MMQQYEKAFSIFFKHDFFPDGNLRSLTVKPTAETKLTLRNNGGILVPFQYGIHVLYDSLYYGNERLRRDFLGSAEQLKFLVMNMDNNFYNYTTEFNTDISCNYFFFTNTGNANLHTGAYVGKADFRKADTRTGDFFTKPFGVIDLQLHDALEESLQISFSTVSTYWCYVVTTDYLQELINPAILDKETKELFSGPEPSRITENQTAFLFFSKRPIPHYQRVPHTFQLVEDYQPETQRHKVILPVLPGPNPQYISAIEIAEQHKGKNISFIFI
;
A
#
# COMPACT_ATOMS: atom_id res chain seq x y z
N MET A 1 37.99 22.31 -6.36
CA MET A 1 37.16 22.07 -7.54
C MET A 1 35.79 21.64 -7.04
N MET A 2 34.71 22.30 -7.41
CA MET A 2 33.38 22.01 -6.89
C MET A 2 32.79 20.85 -7.70
N GLN A 3 32.48 19.73 -7.04
CA GLN A 3 31.78 18.62 -7.70
C GLN A 3 30.38 19.06 -8.10
N GLN A 4 29.97 18.70 -9.32
CA GLN A 4 28.64 18.98 -9.84
C GLN A 4 27.92 17.65 -10.02
N TYR A 5 26.77 17.49 -9.37
CA TYR A 5 25.98 16.28 -9.43
C TYR A 5 24.73 16.49 -10.28
N GLU A 6 24.50 15.56 -11.19
CA GLU A 6 23.29 15.51 -12.01
C GLU A 6 22.55 14.18 -11.81
N LYS A 7 21.25 14.19 -12.09
CA LYS A 7 20.38 13.03 -11.89
C LYS A 7 20.58 12.03 -13.02
N ALA A 8 20.99 10.81 -12.69
CA ALA A 8 20.98 9.70 -13.62
C ALA A 8 19.57 9.12 -13.76
N PHE A 9 18.93 8.78 -12.65
CA PHE A 9 17.55 8.29 -12.62
C PHE A 9 16.96 8.38 -11.22
N SER A 10 15.66 8.15 -11.13
CA SER A 10 14.91 8.08 -9.88
C SER A 10 14.05 6.83 -9.84
N ILE A 11 13.82 6.32 -8.64
CA ILE A 11 12.84 5.26 -8.40
C ILE A 11 11.80 5.81 -7.44
N PHE A 12 10.53 5.75 -7.84
CA PHE A 12 9.40 6.23 -7.05
C PHE A 12 8.57 5.06 -6.53
N PHE A 13 8.20 5.13 -5.25
CA PHE A 13 7.26 4.22 -4.63
C PHE A 13 5.86 4.85 -4.61
N LYS A 14 4.91 4.18 -5.26
CA LYS A 14 3.53 4.63 -5.36
C LYS A 14 2.57 3.67 -4.70
N HIS A 15 1.49 4.20 -4.15
CA HIS A 15 0.44 3.37 -3.59
C HIS A 15 -0.93 4.08 -3.52
N ASP A 16 -1.97 3.39 -4.00
CA ASP A 16 -3.36 3.88 -4.07
C ASP A 16 -4.00 4.24 -2.72
N PHE A 17 -3.47 3.74 -1.60
CA PHE A 17 -3.99 4.02 -0.27
C PHE A 17 -3.76 5.49 0.13
N PHE A 18 -2.69 6.12 -0.37
CA PHE A 18 -2.34 7.50 -0.04
C PHE A 18 -3.01 8.47 -1.02
N PRO A 19 -3.61 9.58 -0.55
CA PRO A 19 -4.29 10.55 -1.42
C PRO A 19 -3.38 11.19 -2.49
N ASP A 20 -2.09 11.31 -2.20
CA ASP A 20 -1.09 11.83 -3.14
C ASP A 20 -0.37 10.72 -3.93
N GLY A 21 -0.79 9.47 -3.73
CA GLY A 21 -0.21 8.28 -4.32
C GLY A 21 1.21 7.97 -3.87
N ASN A 22 1.81 8.72 -2.93
CA ASN A 22 3.22 8.54 -2.55
C ASN A 22 3.36 7.60 -1.35
N LEU A 23 4.04 6.48 -1.57
CA LEU A 23 4.33 5.49 -0.53
C LEU A 23 5.60 5.89 0.24
N ARG A 24 5.45 6.12 1.54
CA ARG A 24 6.51 6.68 2.40
C ARG A 24 7.16 5.70 3.36
N SER A 25 6.63 4.49 3.45
CA SER A 25 7.07 3.48 4.40
C SER A 25 8.26 2.66 3.90
N LEU A 26 8.66 2.80 2.64
CA LEU A 26 9.77 2.05 2.06
C LEU A 26 11.08 2.84 2.15
N THR A 27 12.13 2.16 2.59
CA THR A 27 13.49 2.68 2.59
C THR A 27 14.39 1.79 1.74
N VAL A 28 15.44 2.38 1.16
CA VAL A 28 16.30 1.69 0.21
C VAL A 28 17.75 1.79 0.64
N LYS A 29 18.49 0.68 0.56
CA LYS A 29 19.92 0.62 0.85
C LYS A 29 20.65 -0.06 -0.31
N PRO A 30 21.77 0.50 -0.81
CA PRO A 30 22.56 -0.18 -1.83
C PRO A 30 23.25 -1.41 -1.21
N THR A 31 23.44 -2.48 -2.00
CA THR A 31 24.32 -3.58 -1.59
C THR A 31 25.78 -3.09 -1.47
N ALA A 32 26.65 -3.86 -0.82
CA ALA A 32 28.06 -3.51 -0.69
C ALA A 32 28.73 -3.33 -2.07
N GLU A 33 28.43 -4.23 -2.99
CA GLU A 33 28.84 -4.17 -4.40
C GLU A 33 28.32 -2.90 -5.08
N THR A 34 27.01 -2.62 -4.99
CA THR A 34 26.40 -1.43 -5.58
C THR A 34 27.00 -0.14 -5.03
N LYS A 35 27.28 -0.10 -3.72
CA LYS A 35 27.95 1.04 -3.08
C LYS A 35 29.35 1.25 -3.63
N LEU A 36 30.10 0.17 -3.86
CA LEU A 36 31.43 0.21 -4.47
C LEU A 36 31.35 0.68 -5.92
N THR A 37 30.44 0.11 -6.71
CA THR A 37 30.21 0.47 -8.12
C THR A 37 29.82 1.93 -8.28
N LEU A 38 28.88 2.43 -7.47
CA LEU A 38 28.50 3.84 -7.46
C LEU A 38 29.71 4.72 -7.13
N ARG A 39 30.43 4.43 -6.04
CA ARG A 39 31.60 5.21 -5.63
C ARG A 39 32.68 5.26 -6.71
N ASN A 40 33.01 4.13 -7.32
CA ASN A 40 34.05 4.03 -8.34
C ASN A 40 33.68 4.76 -9.64
N ASN A 41 32.38 4.93 -9.90
CA ASN A 41 31.86 5.62 -11.07
C ASN A 41 31.35 7.03 -10.76
N GLY A 42 31.73 7.64 -9.62
CA GLY A 42 31.29 8.99 -9.26
C GLY A 42 29.78 9.12 -9.02
N GLY A 43 29.09 8.01 -8.77
CA GLY A 43 27.67 7.95 -8.46
C GLY A 43 27.39 8.09 -6.98
N ILE A 44 26.27 8.73 -6.64
CA ILE A 44 25.75 8.82 -5.27
C ILE A 44 24.28 8.43 -5.22
N LEU A 45 23.87 7.79 -4.13
CA LEU A 45 22.48 7.51 -3.84
C LEU A 45 21.95 8.56 -2.86
N VAL A 46 20.87 9.24 -3.23
CA VAL A 46 20.18 10.22 -2.39
C VAL A 46 18.77 9.72 -2.10
N PRO A 47 18.50 9.19 -0.89
CA PRO A 47 17.15 8.78 -0.52
C PRO A 47 16.25 10.01 -0.26
N PHE A 48 14.96 9.86 -0.54
CA PHE A 48 13.93 10.82 -0.15
C PHE A 48 12.66 10.08 0.30
N GLN A 49 11.62 10.82 0.69
CA GLN A 49 10.49 10.26 1.43
C GLN A 49 9.70 9.16 0.69
N TYR A 50 9.69 9.14 -0.64
CA TYR A 50 8.91 8.18 -1.44
C TYR A 50 9.74 7.59 -2.59
N GLY A 51 11.05 7.47 -2.39
CA GLY A 51 11.93 6.96 -3.43
C GLY A 51 13.42 7.23 -3.22
N ILE A 52 14.16 7.07 -4.30
CA ILE A 52 15.59 7.36 -4.37
C ILE A 52 15.95 8.10 -5.65
N HIS A 53 16.97 8.96 -5.56
CA HIS A 53 17.68 9.47 -6.72
C HIS A 53 19.06 8.81 -6.78
N VAL A 54 19.47 8.41 -7.98
CA VAL A 54 20.87 8.11 -8.27
C VAL A 54 21.41 9.30 -9.06
N LEU A 55 22.42 9.95 -8.50
CA LEU A 55 23.10 11.07 -9.13
C LEU A 55 24.49 10.60 -9.59
N TYR A 56 25.06 11.29 -10.57
CA TYR A 56 26.42 11.07 -11.05
C TYR A 56 27.17 12.39 -11.08
N ASP A 57 28.48 12.34 -10.88
CA ASP A 57 29.39 13.47 -11.02
C ASP A 57 29.50 13.86 -12.51
N SER A 58 28.90 14.98 -12.88
CA SER A 58 28.93 15.49 -14.26
C SER A 58 30.23 16.21 -14.59
N LEU A 59 31.10 16.47 -13.60
CA LEU A 59 32.44 17.02 -13.77
C LEU A 59 33.52 16.04 -13.29
N TYR A 60 33.48 14.81 -13.84
CA TYR A 60 34.35 13.72 -13.44
C TYR A 60 35.82 14.00 -13.84
N TYR A 61 36.70 14.20 -12.85
CA TYR A 61 38.10 14.60 -13.05
C TYR A 61 38.28 15.87 -13.90
N GLY A 62 37.33 16.81 -13.84
CA GLY A 62 37.39 18.08 -14.57
C GLY A 62 36.98 17.98 -16.04
N ASN A 63 36.54 16.81 -16.51
CA ASN A 63 35.90 16.64 -17.81
C ASN A 63 34.38 16.56 -17.63
N GLU A 64 33.64 17.16 -18.56
CA GLU A 64 32.19 16.96 -18.63
C GLU A 64 31.90 15.49 -18.94
N ARG A 65 31.06 14.89 -18.10
CA ARG A 65 30.57 13.53 -18.28
C ARG A 65 29.09 13.59 -18.57
N LEU A 66 28.64 12.83 -19.57
CA LEU A 66 27.21 12.72 -19.88
C LEU A 66 26.59 11.55 -19.11
N ARG A 67 25.28 11.62 -18.89
CA ARG A 67 24.47 10.54 -18.30
C ARG A 67 24.72 9.17 -18.94
N ARG A 68 24.82 9.10 -20.27
CA ARG A 68 25.11 7.84 -21.00
C ARG A 68 26.45 7.22 -20.58
N ASP A 69 27.46 8.04 -20.32
CA ASP A 69 28.79 7.56 -19.94
C ASP A 69 28.78 7.04 -18.50
N PHE A 70 27.87 7.54 -17.66
CA PHE A 70 27.58 6.95 -16.35
C PHE A 70 26.86 5.61 -16.48
N LEU A 71 25.80 5.55 -17.28
CA LEU A 71 25.00 4.32 -17.43
C LEU A 71 25.75 3.20 -18.13
N GLY A 72 26.62 3.51 -19.10
CA GLY A 72 27.46 2.51 -19.77
C GLY A 72 28.66 2.00 -18.94
N SER A 73 28.95 2.60 -17.78
CA SER A 73 30.12 2.26 -16.96
C SER A 73 29.87 1.20 -15.87
N ALA A 74 28.62 0.87 -15.62
CA ALA A 74 28.22 -0.09 -14.62
C ALA A 74 27.19 -1.04 -15.23
N GLU A 75 27.35 -2.34 -15.05
CA GLU A 75 26.46 -3.32 -15.67
C GLU A 75 25.14 -3.44 -14.89
N GLN A 76 25.23 -3.45 -13.56
CA GLN A 76 24.08 -3.76 -12.70
C GLN A 76 24.18 -3.02 -11.35
N LEU A 77 23.06 -2.51 -10.86
CA LEU A 77 22.92 -1.96 -9.51
C LEU A 77 21.82 -2.70 -8.75
N LYS A 78 22.15 -3.15 -7.54
CA LYS A 78 21.23 -3.86 -6.64
C LYS A 78 20.97 -3.07 -5.36
N PHE A 79 19.70 -2.94 -5.03
CA PHE A 79 19.25 -2.24 -3.83
C PHE A 79 18.32 -3.12 -3.00
N LEU A 80 18.49 -3.07 -1.69
CA LEU A 80 17.63 -3.71 -0.71
C LEU A 80 16.54 -2.73 -0.29
N VAL A 81 15.29 -3.15 -0.38
CA VAL A 81 14.11 -2.40 0.07
C VAL A 81 13.69 -2.93 1.43
N MET A 82 13.45 -2.03 2.37
CA MET A 82 12.95 -2.33 3.71
C MET A 82 11.61 -1.62 3.90
N ASN A 83 10.61 -2.36 4.40
CA ASN A 83 9.35 -1.78 4.81
C ASN A 83 9.42 -1.38 6.29
N MET A 84 9.06 -0.13 6.57
CA MET A 84 9.06 0.47 7.91
C MET A 84 7.65 0.58 8.51
N ASP A 85 6.61 0.20 7.76
CA ASP A 85 5.22 0.19 8.25
C ASP A 85 4.75 -1.23 8.54
N ASN A 86 4.54 -1.52 9.83
CA ASN A 86 4.04 -2.80 10.31
C ASN A 86 2.61 -3.12 9.82
N ASN A 87 1.84 -2.11 9.43
CA ASN A 87 0.46 -2.26 8.95
C ASN A 87 0.35 -2.28 7.43
N PHE A 88 1.47 -2.25 6.69
CA PHE A 88 1.49 -2.24 5.23
C PHE A 88 0.59 -3.33 4.63
N TYR A 89 0.68 -4.55 5.17
CA TYR A 89 -0.10 -5.69 4.69
C TYR A 89 -1.60 -5.58 4.96
N ASN A 90 -2.04 -4.69 5.84
CA ASN A 90 -3.44 -4.54 6.21
C ASN A 90 -4.21 -3.68 5.21
N TYR A 91 -3.51 -2.84 4.43
CA TYR A 91 -4.12 -1.95 3.44
C TYR A 91 -3.64 -2.18 2.01
N THR A 92 -2.67 -3.05 1.78
CA THR A 92 -2.20 -3.40 0.42
C THR A 92 -2.74 -4.77 -0.01
N THR A 93 -3.07 -4.94 -1.29
CA THR A 93 -3.66 -6.20 -1.82
C THR A 93 -2.60 -7.22 -2.29
N GLU A 94 -3.05 -8.40 -2.72
CA GLU A 94 -2.25 -9.46 -3.38
C GLU A 94 -1.22 -10.23 -2.53
N PHE A 95 -1.30 -10.18 -1.20
CA PHE A 95 -0.39 -10.94 -0.31
C PHE A 95 -0.86 -12.32 0.12
N ASN A 96 -1.58 -13.04 -0.75
CA ASN A 96 -2.02 -14.40 -0.42
C ASN A 96 -0.90 -15.47 -0.50
N THR A 97 0.35 -15.03 -0.50
CA THR A 97 1.57 -15.85 -0.55
C THR A 97 2.27 -15.80 0.80
N ASP A 98 3.08 -16.83 1.09
CA ASP A 98 3.88 -16.88 2.30
C ASP A 98 4.97 -15.78 2.28
N ILE A 99 4.64 -14.58 2.76
CA ILE A 99 5.56 -13.44 2.83
C ILE A 99 6.77 -13.77 3.71
N SER A 100 6.66 -14.71 4.65
CA SER A 100 7.77 -15.05 5.55
C SER A 100 8.96 -15.66 4.80
N CYS A 101 8.68 -16.43 3.74
CA CYS A 101 9.69 -17.10 2.91
C CYS A 101 9.97 -16.40 1.57
N ASN A 102 9.29 -15.28 1.27
CA ASN A 102 9.43 -14.58 -0.01
C ASN A 102 9.81 -13.11 0.18
N TYR A 103 10.34 -12.51 -0.88
CA TYR A 103 10.59 -11.07 -1.01
C TYR A 103 10.14 -10.58 -2.39
N PHE A 104 9.92 -9.27 -2.54
CA PHE A 104 9.60 -8.68 -3.84
C PHE A 104 10.86 -8.48 -4.68
N PHE A 105 10.86 -8.90 -5.93
CA PHE A 105 11.95 -8.70 -6.87
C PHE A 105 11.50 -7.74 -7.97
N PHE A 106 12.18 -6.60 -8.05
CA PHE A 106 11.87 -5.52 -8.97
C PHE A 106 13.00 -5.38 -9.98
N THR A 107 12.68 -5.35 -11.28
CA THR A 107 13.68 -5.27 -12.34
C THR A 107 13.17 -4.49 -13.55
N ASN A 108 14.08 -3.81 -14.26
CA ASN A 108 13.80 -3.16 -15.54
C ASN A 108 13.99 -4.10 -16.75
N THR A 109 14.27 -5.38 -16.53
CA THR A 109 14.38 -6.38 -17.61
C THR A 109 12.98 -6.83 -18.03
N GLY A 110 12.43 -6.19 -19.07
CA GLY A 110 11.23 -6.67 -19.77
C GLY A 110 10.01 -5.74 -19.69
N ASN A 111 9.99 -4.75 -18.79
CA ASN A 111 8.91 -3.76 -18.67
C ASN A 111 9.47 -2.35 -18.38
N ALA A 112 8.68 -1.33 -18.71
CA ALA A 112 8.97 0.06 -18.34
C ALA A 112 8.86 0.28 -16.81
N ASN A 113 7.90 -0.39 -16.16
CA ASN A 113 7.80 -0.43 -14.71
C ASN A 113 8.77 -1.48 -14.13
N LEU A 114 9.20 -1.28 -12.87
CA LEU A 114 10.05 -2.25 -12.19
C LEU A 114 9.29 -3.48 -11.67
N HIS A 115 8.05 -3.69 -12.10
CA HIS A 115 7.19 -4.81 -11.74
C HIS A 115 6.40 -5.29 -12.97
N THR A 116 5.83 -6.49 -12.87
CA THR A 116 5.28 -7.21 -14.03
C THR A 116 3.92 -6.67 -14.49
N GLY A 117 3.09 -6.17 -13.56
CA GLY A 117 1.72 -5.71 -13.84
C GLY A 117 1.52 -4.20 -13.76
N ALA A 118 0.26 -3.77 -13.66
CA ALA A 118 -0.09 -2.38 -13.32
C ALA A 118 0.31 -2.04 -11.87
N TYR A 119 0.29 -3.05 -11.00
CA TYR A 119 0.73 -2.99 -9.61
C TYR A 119 1.62 -4.19 -9.31
N VAL A 120 2.40 -4.08 -8.23
CA VAL A 120 3.15 -5.18 -7.63
C VAL A 120 2.18 -6.28 -7.24
N GLY A 121 2.49 -7.51 -7.64
CA GLY A 121 1.66 -8.67 -7.36
C GLY A 121 2.45 -9.96 -7.27
N LYS A 122 1.75 -11.09 -7.42
CA LYS A 122 2.34 -12.42 -7.18
C LYS A 122 3.54 -12.75 -8.07
N ALA A 123 3.54 -12.25 -9.31
CA ALA A 123 4.62 -12.48 -10.28
C ALA A 123 5.97 -11.86 -9.84
N ASP A 124 5.91 -10.86 -8.97
CA ASP A 124 7.08 -10.15 -8.46
C ASP A 124 7.66 -10.81 -7.21
N PHE A 125 7.10 -11.91 -6.69
CA PHE A 125 7.73 -12.65 -5.59
C PHE A 125 8.88 -13.53 -6.05
N ARG A 126 9.91 -13.60 -5.21
CA ARG A 126 10.97 -14.61 -5.27
C ARG A 126 11.15 -15.24 -3.90
N LYS A 127 11.48 -16.53 -3.89
CA LYS A 127 11.81 -17.24 -2.65
C LYS A 127 13.10 -16.69 -2.09
N ALA A 128 13.11 -16.39 -0.80
CA ALA A 128 14.34 -16.15 -0.06
C ALA A 128 15.04 -17.50 0.10
N ASP A 129 16.11 -17.74 -0.65
CA ASP A 129 16.98 -18.87 -0.36
C ASP A 129 17.90 -18.48 0.80
N THR A 130 17.63 -19.00 2.00
CA THR A 130 18.48 -18.76 3.17
C THR A 130 19.78 -19.56 3.12
N ARG A 131 19.93 -20.52 2.19
CA ARG A 131 21.10 -21.40 2.09
C ARG A 131 22.26 -20.74 1.35
N THR A 132 21.99 -19.80 0.47
CA THR A 132 23.02 -19.06 -0.30
C THR A 132 23.72 -17.98 0.52
N GLY A 133 23.16 -17.60 1.67
CA GLY A 133 23.74 -16.57 2.54
C GLY A 133 23.63 -15.15 1.99
N ASP A 134 22.79 -14.93 0.98
CA ASP A 134 22.67 -13.64 0.27
C ASP A 134 22.23 -12.49 1.19
N PHE A 135 21.56 -12.81 2.31
CA PHE A 135 21.04 -11.80 3.25
C PHE A 135 21.21 -12.23 4.71
N PHE A 136 21.74 -11.33 5.54
CA PHE A 136 21.72 -11.49 7.01
C PHE A 136 20.31 -11.29 7.59
N THR A 137 19.52 -10.42 6.98
CA THR A 137 18.10 -10.20 7.31
C THR A 137 17.31 -10.14 6.01
N LYS A 138 16.20 -10.89 5.93
CA LYS A 138 15.33 -10.92 4.75
C LYS A 138 14.83 -9.50 4.42
N PRO A 139 15.12 -8.96 3.24
CA PRO A 139 14.59 -7.66 2.85
C PRO A 139 13.08 -7.76 2.54
N PHE A 140 12.41 -6.61 2.52
CA PHE A 140 11.05 -6.53 1.98
C PHE A 140 11.07 -6.78 0.46
N GLY A 141 12.07 -6.21 -0.22
CA GLY A 141 12.30 -6.48 -1.63
C GLY A 141 13.73 -6.20 -2.08
N VAL A 142 14.03 -6.57 -3.31
CA VAL A 142 15.29 -6.33 -3.99
C VAL A 142 14.96 -5.64 -5.31
N ILE A 143 15.60 -4.50 -5.53
CA ILE A 143 15.59 -3.82 -6.83
C ILE A 143 16.88 -4.21 -7.54
N ASP A 144 16.74 -4.79 -8.72
CA ASP A 144 17.83 -5.20 -9.58
C ASP A 144 17.76 -4.46 -10.91
N LEU A 145 18.63 -3.46 -11.08
CA LEU A 145 18.63 -2.59 -12.25
C LEU A 145 19.80 -2.89 -13.16
N GLN A 146 19.49 -3.25 -14.40
CA GLN A 146 20.45 -3.28 -15.49
C GLN A 146 20.61 -1.87 -16.05
N LEU A 147 21.83 -1.34 -16.05
CA LEU A 147 22.06 0.00 -16.60
C LEU A 147 22.36 -0.09 -18.09
N HIS A 148 21.78 0.85 -18.83
CA HIS A 148 22.00 1.02 -20.27
C HIS A 148 21.58 2.43 -20.68
N ASP A 149 22.05 2.90 -21.83
CA ASP A 149 21.80 4.27 -22.29
C ASP A 149 20.31 4.63 -22.40
N ALA A 150 19.49 3.66 -22.77
CA ALA A 150 18.03 3.81 -22.90
C ALA A 150 17.27 3.70 -21.55
N LEU A 151 17.94 3.64 -20.40
CA LEU A 151 17.27 3.54 -19.11
C LEU A 151 16.43 4.80 -18.88
N GLU A 152 15.19 4.64 -18.45
CA GLU A 152 14.32 5.78 -18.13
C GLU A 152 14.86 6.59 -16.94
N GLU A 153 14.65 7.90 -16.94
CA GLU A 153 15.03 8.75 -15.82
C GLU A 153 14.11 8.59 -14.60
N SER A 154 12.92 8.02 -14.78
CA SER A 154 11.87 7.92 -13.77
C SER A 154 11.25 6.55 -13.80
N LEU A 155 11.69 5.69 -12.89
CA LEU A 155 11.19 4.34 -12.71
C LEU A 155 10.18 4.31 -11.56
N GLN A 156 9.21 3.40 -11.62
CA GLN A 156 8.14 3.32 -10.63
C GLN A 156 7.91 1.90 -10.12
N ILE A 157 7.58 1.80 -8.83
CA ILE A 157 7.04 0.61 -8.19
C ILE A 157 5.70 0.99 -7.54
N SER A 158 4.60 0.36 -7.97
CA SER A 158 3.23 0.76 -7.61
C SER A 158 2.51 -0.34 -6.84
N PHE A 159 1.88 -0.01 -5.72
CA PHE A 159 1.09 -0.94 -4.92
C PHE A 159 -0.38 -0.55 -4.92
N SER A 160 -1.28 -1.52 -5.02
CA SER A 160 -2.72 -1.28 -4.98
C SER A 160 -3.32 -1.52 -3.60
N THR A 161 -4.38 -0.80 -3.29
CA THR A 161 -5.08 -0.90 -2.01
C THR A 161 -5.97 -2.13 -1.94
N VAL A 162 -6.14 -2.69 -0.74
CA VAL A 162 -7.12 -3.76 -0.49
C VAL A 162 -8.53 -3.18 -0.56
N SER A 163 -9.48 -4.00 -1.02
CA SER A 163 -10.90 -3.71 -0.92
C SER A 163 -11.56 -4.76 -0.04
N THR A 164 -12.31 -4.32 0.98
CA THR A 164 -12.98 -5.20 1.94
C THR A 164 -14.45 -4.86 2.05
N TYR A 165 -15.25 -5.81 2.51
CA TYR A 165 -16.62 -5.49 2.94
C TYR A 165 -16.54 -4.78 4.28
N TRP A 166 -17.16 -3.61 4.40
CA TRP A 166 -17.17 -2.87 5.66
C TRP A 166 -18.33 -3.34 6.52
N CYS A 167 -18.06 -3.59 7.79
CA CYS A 167 -19.06 -3.98 8.78
C CYS A 167 -19.05 -2.96 9.92
N TYR A 168 -20.09 -2.14 10.03
CA TYR A 168 -20.29 -1.30 11.20
C TYR A 168 -20.93 -2.13 12.31
N VAL A 169 -20.28 -2.15 13.46
CA VAL A 169 -20.68 -2.90 14.65
C VAL A 169 -21.19 -1.89 15.67
N VAL A 170 -22.50 -1.78 15.78
CA VAL A 170 -23.17 -0.86 16.71
C VAL A 170 -23.29 -1.53 18.07
N THR A 171 -22.45 -1.10 19.01
CA THR A 171 -22.37 -1.66 20.36
C THR A 171 -23.00 -0.77 21.42
N THR A 172 -23.13 0.53 21.14
CA THR A 172 -23.62 1.49 22.13
C THR A 172 -25.14 1.40 22.34
N ASP A 173 -25.60 1.25 23.58
CA ASP A 173 -27.01 1.01 23.93
C ASP A 173 -27.99 1.98 23.26
N TYR A 174 -27.73 3.29 23.34
CA TYR A 174 -28.62 4.30 22.75
C TYR A 174 -28.71 4.20 21.20
N LEU A 175 -27.68 3.66 20.54
CA LEU A 175 -27.70 3.41 19.10
C LEU A 175 -28.42 2.10 18.75
N GLN A 176 -28.46 1.14 19.68
CA GLN A 176 -29.23 -0.09 19.54
C GLN A 176 -30.73 0.15 19.75
N GLU A 177 -31.12 1.22 20.44
CA GLU A 177 -32.53 1.60 20.65
C GLU A 177 -33.17 2.36 19.47
N LEU A 178 -32.40 2.66 18.42
CA LEU A 178 -32.89 3.43 17.26
C LEU A 178 -34.03 2.68 16.53
N ILE A 179 -35.02 3.45 16.07
CA ILE A 179 -36.15 2.91 15.30
C ILE A 179 -35.78 2.83 13.81
N ASN A 180 -35.83 1.63 13.23
CA ASN A 180 -35.49 1.38 11.81
C ASN A 180 -34.15 2.04 11.38
N PRO A 181 -33.02 1.73 12.06
CA PRO A 181 -31.76 2.36 11.76
C PRO A 181 -31.23 1.90 10.39
N ALA A 182 -30.57 2.80 9.69
CA ALA A 182 -29.91 2.50 8.42
C ALA A 182 -28.57 3.23 8.30
N ILE A 183 -27.62 2.61 7.59
CA ILE A 183 -26.38 3.26 7.19
C ILE A 183 -26.44 3.53 5.69
N LEU A 184 -26.23 4.78 5.32
CA LEU A 184 -26.27 5.21 3.92
C LEU A 184 -25.06 6.06 3.55
N ASP A 185 -24.63 5.88 2.31
CA ASP A 185 -23.64 6.72 1.65
C ASP A 185 -24.27 8.09 1.32
N LYS A 186 -23.65 9.18 1.78
CA LYS A 186 -24.17 10.53 1.55
C LYS A 186 -24.19 10.91 0.07
N GLU A 187 -23.19 10.46 -0.68
CA GLU A 187 -22.99 10.79 -2.08
C GLU A 187 -23.87 9.91 -2.98
N THR A 188 -23.81 8.59 -2.80
CA THR A 188 -24.49 7.63 -3.70
C THR A 188 -25.90 7.26 -3.25
N LYS A 189 -26.26 7.55 -2.00
CA LYS A 189 -27.49 7.07 -1.33
C LYS A 189 -27.59 5.53 -1.24
N GLU A 190 -26.49 4.82 -1.49
CA GLU A 190 -26.44 3.38 -1.35
C GLU A 190 -26.57 2.99 0.13
N LEU A 191 -27.42 1.98 0.40
CA LEU A 191 -27.66 1.45 1.73
C LEU A 191 -26.76 0.26 2.02
N PHE A 192 -26.25 0.21 3.25
CA PHE A 192 -25.71 -1.00 3.85
C PHE A 192 -26.86 -1.99 4.12
N SER A 193 -26.56 -3.28 4.11
CA SER A 193 -27.46 -4.33 4.56
C SER A 193 -27.46 -4.39 6.09
N GLY A 194 -28.61 -4.66 6.71
CA GLY A 194 -28.78 -4.68 8.18
C GLY A 194 -29.92 -3.77 8.63
N PRO A 195 -30.11 -3.57 9.95
CA PRO A 195 -29.32 -4.15 11.04
C PRO A 195 -29.51 -5.68 11.17
N GLU A 196 -28.42 -6.41 11.40
CA GLU A 196 -28.45 -7.83 11.78
C GLU A 196 -27.99 -7.98 13.24
N PRO A 197 -28.78 -8.59 14.15
CA PRO A 197 -28.34 -8.81 15.52
C PRO A 197 -27.21 -9.85 15.56
N SER A 198 -26.17 -9.59 16.34
CA SER A 198 -25.08 -10.53 16.60
C SER A 198 -24.62 -10.48 18.06
N ARG A 199 -24.05 -11.58 18.55
CA ARG A 199 -23.41 -11.66 19.87
C ARG A 199 -21.91 -11.47 19.69
N ILE A 200 -21.34 -10.49 20.37
CA ILE A 200 -19.88 -10.24 20.38
C ILE A 200 -19.23 -11.06 21.51
N THR A 201 -19.87 -11.07 22.69
CA THR A 201 -19.48 -11.89 23.84
C THR A 201 -20.74 -12.48 24.49
N GLU A 202 -20.60 -13.32 25.52
CA GLU A 202 -21.75 -13.93 26.20
C GLU A 202 -22.76 -12.89 26.74
N ASN A 203 -22.28 -11.69 27.11
CA ASN A 203 -23.11 -10.64 27.70
C ASN A 203 -23.25 -9.39 26.82
N GLN A 204 -22.75 -9.41 25.58
CA GLN A 204 -22.77 -8.22 24.71
C GLN A 204 -23.36 -8.56 23.33
N THR A 205 -24.46 -7.89 23.00
CA THR A 205 -25.09 -7.89 21.67
C THR A 205 -24.75 -6.62 20.91
N ALA A 206 -24.80 -6.71 19.59
CA ALA A 206 -24.61 -5.59 18.68
C ALA A 206 -25.47 -5.73 17.44
N PHE A 207 -25.72 -4.60 16.78
CA PHE A 207 -26.27 -4.60 15.41
C PHE A 207 -25.15 -4.45 14.39
N LEU A 208 -25.19 -5.30 13.37
CA LEU A 208 -24.24 -5.32 12.28
C LEU A 208 -24.85 -4.72 11.02
N PHE A 209 -24.08 -3.86 10.35
CA PHE A 209 -24.42 -3.30 9.05
C PHE A 209 -23.29 -3.58 8.06
N PHE A 210 -23.60 -4.26 6.95
CA PHE A 210 -22.62 -4.69 5.96
C PHE A 210 -22.71 -3.88 4.68
N SER A 211 -21.56 -3.46 4.13
CA SER A 211 -21.54 -2.89 2.78
C SER A 211 -21.99 -3.94 1.77
N LYS A 212 -22.69 -3.52 0.71
CA LYS A 212 -23.16 -4.42 -0.35
C LYS A 212 -22.04 -4.83 -1.31
N ARG A 213 -21.04 -3.96 -1.45
CA ARG A 213 -19.84 -4.16 -2.27
C ARG A 213 -18.58 -3.94 -1.45
N PRO A 214 -17.44 -4.53 -1.87
CA PRO A 214 -16.14 -4.19 -1.30
C PRO A 214 -15.85 -2.71 -1.50
N ILE A 215 -15.30 -2.07 -0.47
CA ILE A 215 -14.90 -0.67 -0.47
C ILE A 215 -13.37 -0.63 -0.35
N PRO A 216 -12.66 0.03 -1.28
CA PRO A 216 -11.21 0.19 -1.22
C PRO A 216 -10.79 1.00 0.01
N HIS A 217 -9.66 0.62 0.60
CA HIS A 217 -9.10 1.32 1.75
C HIS A 217 -8.35 2.58 1.28
N TYR A 218 -8.53 3.67 2.01
CA TYR A 218 -7.81 4.91 1.80
C TYR A 218 -7.40 5.50 3.14
N GLN A 219 -6.26 6.18 3.17
CA GLN A 219 -5.81 6.92 4.35
C GLN A 219 -6.82 7.99 4.76
N ARG A 220 -7.49 8.58 3.77
CA ARG A 220 -8.62 9.49 3.94
C ARG A 220 -9.77 8.96 3.10
N VAL A 221 -10.82 8.49 3.76
CA VAL A 221 -11.99 7.94 3.08
C VAL A 221 -12.62 9.04 2.23
N PRO A 222 -12.80 8.84 0.91
CA PRO A 222 -13.40 9.84 0.04
C PRO A 222 -14.92 9.91 0.18
N HIS A 223 -15.53 8.85 0.73
CA HIS A 223 -16.98 8.72 0.96
C HIS A 223 -17.35 9.01 2.40
N THR A 224 -18.51 9.65 2.59
CA THR A 224 -19.04 9.91 3.93
C THR A 224 -20.27 9.04 4.16
N PHE A 225 -20.16 8.09 5.07
CA PHE A 225 -21.30 7.29 5.52
C PHE A 225 -21.96 7.95 6.72
N GLN A 226 -23.28 7.82 6.84
CA GLN A 226 -24.05 8.34 7.97
C GLN A 226 -24.98 7.28 8.54
N LEU A 227 -25.18 7.31 9.86
CA LEU A 227 -26.19 6.51 10.55
C LEU A 227 -27.44 7.36 10.73
N VAL A 228 -28.57 6.80 10.36
CA VAL A 228 -29.87 7.47 10.39
C VAL A 228 -30.90 6.62 11.10
N GLU A 229 -31.96 7.27 11.58
CA GLU A 229 -33.14 6.69 12.23
C GLU A 229 -34.38 6.98 11.39
N ASP A 230 -35.43 6.17 11.57
CA ASP A 230 -36.72 6.28 10.90
C ASP A 230 -36.58 6.25 9.37
N TYR A 231 -35.66 5.44 8.85
CA TYR A 231 -35.41 5.38 7.42
C TYR A 231 -36.59 4.76 6.67
N GLN A 232 -37.18 5.55 5.78
CA GLN A 232 -38.28 5.12 4.90
C GLN A 232 -37.75 4.92 3.47
N PRO A 233 -37.65 3.69 2.95
CA PRO A 233 -37.07 3.43 1.63
C PRO A 233 -37.79 4.14 0.47
N GLU A 234 -39.11 4.28 0.55
CA GLU A 234 -39.91 4.87 -0.54
C GLU A 234 -39.79 6.40 -0.62
N THR A 235 -39.71 7.07 0.53
CA THR A 235 -39.68 8.54 0.61
C THR A 235 -38.28 9.10 0.84
N GLN A 236 -37.30 8.22 1.15
CA GLN A 236 -35.97 8.56 1.63
C GLN A 236 -35.95 9.50 2.84
N ARG A 237 -37.07 9.63 3.56
CA ARG A 237 -37.13 10.42 4.79
C ARG A 237 -36.40 9.68 5.90
N HIS A 238 -35.64 10.43 6.68
CA HIS A 238 -34.87 9.92 7.80
C HIS A 238 -34.42 11.07 8.70
N LYS A 239 -34.05 10.73 9.93
CA LYS A 239 -33.39 11.62 10.88
C LYS A 239 -31.92 11.22 11.00
N VAL A 240 -31.00 12.17 10.79
CA VAL A 240 -29.57 11.89 10.91
C VAL A 240 -29.18 11.79 12.38
N ILE A 241 -28.56 10.67 12.76
CA ILE A 241 -28.08 10.42 14.13
C ILE A 241 -26.58 10.65 14.21
N LEU A 242 -25.81 10.02 13.31
CA LEU A 242 -24.38 10.28 13.14
C LEU A 242 -24.13 10.77 11.72
N PRO A 243 -23.69 12.04 11.54
CA PRO A 243 -23.52 12.62 10.21
C PRO A 243 -22.29 12.11 9.46
N VAL A 244 -21.33 11.52 10.18
CA VAL A 244 -20.08 10.97 9.65
C VAL A 244 -19.75 9.73 10.46
N LEU A 245 -19.60 8.60 9.78
CA LEU A 245 -19.11 7.36 10.36
C LEU A 245 -17.62 7.16 10.03
N PRO A 246 -16.84 6.56 10.94
CA PRO A 246 -15.43 6.33 10.73
C PRO A 246 -15.17 5.26 9.66
N GLY A 247 -14.04 5.34 8.97
CA GLY A 247 -13.55 4.26 8.11
C GLY A 247 -12.84 3.15 8.91
N PRO A 248 -12.50 2.03 8.26
CA PRO A 248 -11.68 0.99 8.86
C PRO A 248 -10.29 1.55 9.19
N ASN A 249 -9.79 1.19 10.36
CA ASN A 249 -8.46 1.58 10.78
C ASN A 249 -7.49 0.41 10.51
N PRO A 250 -6.48 0.57 9.63
CA PRO A 250 -5.54 -0.49 9.31
C PRO A 250 -4.67 -0.93 10.49
N GLN A 251 -4.66 -0.19 11.60
CA GLN A 251 -3.97 -0.57 12.84
C GLN A 251 -4.74 -1.59 13.69
N TYR A 252 -6.05 -1.73 13.45
CA TYR A 252 -6.93 -2.59 14.24
C TYR A 252 -7.58 -3.63 13.33
N ILE A 253 -7.08 -4.86 13.41
CA ILE A 253 -7.71 -6.02 12.78
C ILE A 253 -8.54 -6.71 13.87
N SER A 254 -9.85 -6.82 13.66
CA SER A 254 -10.73 -7.60 14.53
C SER A 254 -11.31 -8.77 13.75
N ALA A 255 -11.52 -9.89 14.43
CA ALA A 255 -12.27 -11.02 13.90
C ALA A 255 -13.49 -11.21 14.80
N ILE A 256 -14.68 -10.98 14.24
CA ILE A 256 -15.96 -11.30 14.90
C ILE A 256 -16.53 -12.51 14.17
N GLU A 257 -17.20 -13.40 14.91
CA GLU A 257 -18.02 -14.44 14.29
C GLU A 257 -19.08 -13.80 13.39
N ILE A 258 -19.07 -14.21 12.12
CA ILE A 258 -19.90 -13.64 11.07
C ILE A 258 -20.89 -14.69 10.59
N ALA A 259 -22.09 -14.22 10.22
CA ALA A 259 -23.12 -15.05 9.62
C ALA A 259 -22.57 -15.81 8.39
N GLU A 260 -23.09 -17.01 8.14
CA GLU A 260 -22.68 -17.91 7.05
C GLU A 260 -22.56 -17.18 5.69
N GLN A 261 -23.50 -16.28 5.38
CA GLN A 261 -23.53 -15.50 4.14
C GLN A 261 -22.34 -14.54 3.93
N HIS A 262 -21.53 -14.33 4.97
CA HIS A 262 -20.32 -13.51 4.95
C HIS A 262 -19.04 -14.33 5.17
N LYS A 263 -19.13 -15.65 5.38
CA LYS A 263 -17.94 -16.50 5.47
C LYS A 263 -17.13 -16.45 4.18
N GLY A 264 -15.81 -16.36 4.33
CA GLY A 264 -14.86 -16.25 3.21
C GLY A 264 -14.74 -14.86 2.58
N LYS A 265 -15.54 -13.88 3.01
CA LYS A 265 -15.34 -12.47 2.62
C LYS A 265 -14.22 -11.86 3.47
N ASN A 266 -13.41 -11.00 2.86
CA ASN A 266 -12.48 -10.15 3.61
C ASN A 266 -13.27 -8.96 4.18
N ILE A 267 -13.40 -8.88 5.51
CA ILE A 267 -14.26 -7.93 6.20
C ILE A 267 -13.42 -7.02 7.08
N SER A 268 -13.73 -5.73 7.07
CA SER A 268 -13.20 -4.77 8.03
C SER A 268 -14.29 -4.36 9.00
N PHE A 269 -14.10 -4.69 10.27
CA PHE A 269 -15.03 -4.32 11.34
C PHE A 269 -14.72 -2.92 11.87
N ILE A 270 -15.78 -2.13 12.05
CA ILE A 270 -15.72 -0.73 12.47
C ILE A 270 -16.69 -0.57 13.65
N PHE A 271 -16.16 -0.40 14.85
CA PHE A 271 -16.98 -0.33 16.07
C PHE A 271 -17.46 1.10 16.32
N ILE A 272 -18.77 1.24 16.58
CA ILE A 272 -19.46 2.49 16.93
C ILE A 272 -20.45 2.29 18.08
#